data_AF-A0AAE3M9H4-F1
#
_entry.id   AF-A0AAE3M9H4-F1
#
_cell.length_a   1.000
_cell.length_b   1.000
_cell.length_c   1.000
_cell.angle_alpha   90.00
_cell.angle_beta   90.00
_cell.angle_gamma   90.00
#
_symmetry.space_group_name_H-M   'P 1'
#
loop_
_entity.id
_entity.type
_entity.pdbx_description
1 polymer ?
#
loop_
_entity_poly.entity_id
_entity_poly.type
_entity_poly.pdbx_seq_one_letter_code
_entity_poly.pdbx_strand_id
1 'polypeptide(L)'
;MNLNYLYTPIQTNVDPPIDTKEQELPLEKLAWEDFEKLCLAVVQIDFTINDCEIYGIKGQAQEGIDIYARQTNGRYSSYQCKRYQEFELNDINKAVEYFKSKTFFDRSDKLYLCTSCEWNKTQVQDRFEELKTELGKENITLVKWDKI
;
A
#
# COMPACT_ATOMS: atom_id res chain seq x y z
N MET A 1 -22.20 46.19 7.20
CA MET A 1 -20.81 45.72 7.40
C MET A 1 -20.01 46.04 6.16
N ASN A 2 -18.84 46.65 6.29
CA ASN A 2 -18.00 47.03 5.16
C ASN A 2 -17.17 45.81 4.70
N LEU A 3 -17.41 45.32 3.49
CA LEU A 3 -16.74 44.15 2.89
C LEU A 3 -15.22 44.34 2.73
N ASN A 4 -14.73 45.58 2.81
CA ASN A 4 -13.29 45.89 2.71
C ASN A 4 -12.44 45.27 3.83
N TYR A 5 -13.04 44.91 4.98
CA TYR A 5 -12.34 44.26 6.09
C TYR A 5 -11.78 42.88 5.73
N LEU A 6 -12.41 42.16 4.78
CA LEU A 6 -11.95 40.83 4.36
C LEU A 6 -10.67 40.87 3.50
N TYR A 7 -10.29 42.06 3.00
CA TYR A 7 -9.14 42.25 2.13
C TYR A 7 -7.96 42.91 2.84
N THR A 8 -8.03 43.12 4.16
CA THR A 8 -6.88 43.60 4.93
C THR A 8 -5.99 42.43 5.35
N PRO A 9 -4.66 42.53 5.21
CA PRO A 9 -3.75 41.49 5.68
C PRO A 9 -3.88 41.31 7.20
N ILE A 10 -3.68 40.07 7.65
CA ILE A 10 -3.63 39.76 9.08
C ILE A 10 -2.54 40.60 9.76
N GLN A 11 -2.90 41.27 10.85
CA GLN A 11 -1.95 42.10 11.61
C GLN A 11 -1.15 41.27 12.64
N THR A 12 -1.63 40.07 12.96
CA THR A 12 -1.04 39.21 13.98
C THR A 12 0.10 38.40 13.37
N ASN A 13 1.32 38.61 13.88
CA ASN A 13 2.43 37.70 13.63
C ASN A 13 2.35 36.59 14.68
N VAL A 14 2.07 35.37 14.25
CA VAL A 14 1.99 34.18 15.13
C VAL A 14 3.30 33.43 15.00
N ASP A 15 4.01 33.25 16.12
CA ASP A 15 5.23 32.46 16.13
C ASP A 15 4.94 31.03 15.66
N PRO A 16 5.83 30.41 14.85
CA PRO A 16 5.65 29.03 14.46
C PRO A 16 5.65 28.11 15.70
N PRO A 17 4.96 26.96 15.65
CA PRO A 17 5.01 25.98 16.72
C PRO A 17 6.46 25.61 17.08
N ILE A 18 6.74 25.47 18.39
CA ILE A 18 8.09 25.09 18.89
C ILE A 18 8.47 23.68 18.42
N ASP A 19 7.48 22.77 18.37
CA ASP A 19 7.65 21.42 17.84
C ASP A 19 7.01 21.33 16.45
N THR A 20 7.85 21.27 15.42
CA THR A 20 7.43 20.95 14.06
C THR A 20 6.98 19.50 14.01
N LYS A 21 5.69 19.27 13.76
CA LYS A 21 5.19 17.92 13.45
C LYS A 21 5.76 17.47 12.11
N GLU A 22 6.11 16.19 12.03
CA GLU A 22 6.47 15.56 10.75
C GLU A 22 5.35 15.83 9.73
N GLN A 23 5.74 16.32 8.55
CA GLN A 23 4.80 16.71 7.51
C GLN A 23 4.25 15.50 6.74
N GLU A 24 5.01 14.42 6.73
CA GLU A 24 4.66 13.16 6.09
C GLU A 24 4.36 12.08 7.13
N LEU A 25 3.54 11.10 6.75
CA LEU A 25 3.33 9.92 7.58
C LEU A 25 4.65 9.11 7.64
N PRO A 26 5.23 8.86 8.82
CA PRO A 26 6.50 8.14 8.94
C PRO A 26 6.27 6.62 8.89
N LEU A 27 5.75 6.13 7.77
CA LEU A 27 5.40 4.71 7.55
C LEU A 27 6.61 3.80 7.78
N GLU A 28 7.79 4.27 7.43
CA GLU A 28 9.06 3.57 7.56
C GLU A 28 9.49 3.37 9.03
N LYS A 29 8.96 4.18 9.95
CA LYS A 29 9.21 4.06 11.41
C LYS A 29 8.26 3.07 12.09
N LEU A 30 7.24 2.56 11.40
CA LEU A 30 6.30 1.59 11.97
C LEU A 30 6.96 0.22 12.18
N ALA A 31 6.52 -0.48 13.23
CA ALA A 31 6.75 -1.92 13.32
C ALA A 31 6.12 -2.62 12.12
N TRP A 32 6.66 -3.79 11.76
CA TRP A 32 6.19 -4.54 10.59
C TRP A 32 4.70 -4.88 10.72
N GLU A 33 4.31 -5.35 11.91
CA GLU A 33 2.94 -5.73 12.25
C GLU A 33 1.99 -4.52 12.25
N ASP A 34 2.48 -3.32 12.56
CA ASP A 34 1.65 -2.12 12.58
C ASP A 34 1.45 -1.54 11.16
N PHE A 35 2.43 -1.72 10.28
CA PHE A 35 2.26 -1.43 8.85
C PHE A 35 1.21 -2.36 8.21
N GLU A 36 1.25 -3.66 8.53
CA GLU A 36 0.21 -4.61 8.07
C GLU A 36 -1.18 -4.24 8.58
N LYS A 37 -1.32 -3.89 9.87
CA LYS A 37 -2.60 -3.41 10.42
C LYS A 37 -3.09 -2.14 9.74
N LEU A 38 -2.18 -1.22 9.44
CA LEU A 38 -2.53 0.01 8.71
C LEU A 38 -3.05 -0.33 7.31
N CYS A 39 -2.36 -1.21 6.57
CA CYS A 39 -2.85 -1.67 5.27
C CYS A 39 -4.23 -2.32 5.38
N LEU A 40 -4.48 -3.19 6.38
CA LEU A 40 -5.80 -3.78 6.61
C LEU A 40 -6.86 -2.71 6.91
N ALA A 41 -6.54 -1.71 7.72
CA ALA A 41 -7.46 -0.62 8.03
C ALA A 41 -7.85 0.18 6.78
N VAL A 42 -6.91 0.37 5.83
CA VAL A 42 -7.21 0.99 4.53
C VAL A 42 -8.09 0.07 3.68
N VAL A 43 -7.80 -1.24 3.62
CA VAL A 43 -8.64 -2.22 2.91
C VAL A 43 -10.07 -2.23 3.45
N GLN A 44 -10.26 -2.10 4.76
CA GLN A 44 -11.57 -2.07 5.41
C GLN A 44 -12.41 -0.82 5.09
N ILE A 45 -11.85 0.19 4.41
CA ILE A 45 -12.64 1.32 3.87
C ILE A 45 -13.53 0.84 2.72
N ASP A 46 -13.03 -0.11 1.92
CA ASP A 46 -13.71 -0.60 0.70
C ASP A 46 -14.36 -1.98 0.89
N PHE A 47 -13.96 -2.73 1.94
CA PHE A 47 -14.43 -4.09 2.21
C PHE A 47 -15.03 -4.22 3.61
N THR A 48 -16.04 -5.08 3.75
CA THR A 48 -16.59 -5.42 5.07
C THR A 48 -15.55 -6.19 5.89
N ILE A 49 -15.58 -6.04 7.22
CA ILE A 49 -14.71 -6.77 8.15
C ILE A 49 -14.77 -8.30 7.94
N ASN A 50 -15.93 -8.84 7.57
CA ASN A 50 -16.09 -10.28 7.32
C ASN A 50 -15.46 -10.77 6.01
N ASP A 51 -15.11 -9.85 5.11
CA ASP A 51 -14.58 -10.16 3.79
C ASP A 51 -13.08 -9.91 3.69
N CYS A 52 -12.43 -9.32 4.68
CA CYS A 52 -11.00 -9.03 4.66
C CYS A 52 -10.31 -9.27 5.99
N GLU A 53 -9.11 -9.85 5.95
CA GLU A 53 -8.32 -10.19 7.14
C GLU A 53 -6.83 -10.35 6.81
N ILE A 54 -5.99 -10.19 7.82
CA ILE A 54 -4.58 -10.61 7.77
C ILE A 54 -4.53 -12.15 7.61
N TYR A 55 -3.72 -12.61 6.67
CA TYR A 55 -3.60 -14.02 6.34
C TYR A 55 -2.51 -14.71 7.18
N GLY A 56 -2.95 -15.57 8.09
CA GLY A 56 -2.07 -16.39 8.93
C GLY A 56 -1.48 -15.64 10.12
N ILE A 57 -0.57 -16.32 10.83
CA ILE A 57 0.13 -15.78 12.00
C ILE A 57 1.65 -15.88 11.83
N LYS A 58 2.38 -15.05 12.58
CA LYS A 58 3.85 -15.01 12.58
C LYS A 58 4.44 -16.41 12.82
N GLY A 59 5.26 -16.88 11.88
CA GLY A 59 5.91 -18.20 11.92
C GLY A 59 5.25 -19.28 11.06
N GLN A 60 4.08 -19.01 10.46
CA GLN A 60 3.52 -19.87 9.42
C GLN A 60 4.06 -19.47 8.04
N ALA A 61 4.08 -20.42 7.10
CA ALA A 61 4.35 -20.11 5.70
C ALA A 61 3.20 -19.27 5.15
N GLN A 62 3.40 -17.96 5.08
CA GLN A 62 2.45 -17.03 4.47
C GLN A 62 2.37 -17.37 2.98
N GLU A 63 1.17 -17.66 2.47
CA GLU A 63 0.93 -18.19 1.11
C GLU A 63 1.07 -17.09 0.03
N GLY A 64 2.14 -16.31 0.09
CA GLY A 64 2.41 -15.25 -0.88
C GLY A 64 1.68 -13.94 -0.63
N ILE A 65 0.92 -13.82 0.46
CA ILE A 65 0.14 -12.63 0.80
C ILE A 65 0.12 -12.40 2.31
N ASP A 66 -0.09 -11.15 2.70
CA ASP A 66 -0.22 -10.72 4.10
C ASP A 66 -1.68 -10.41 4.44
N ILE A 67 -2.48 -9.93 3.49
CA ILE A 67 -3.92 -9.66 3.65
C ILE A 67 -4.67 -10.21 2.43
N TYR A 68 -5.86 -10.76 2.68
CA TYR A 68 -6.83 -11.06 1.63
C TYR A 68 -8.07 -10.19 1.81
N ALA A 69 -8.73 -9.86 0.70
CA ALA A 69 -10.08 -9.31 0.69
C ALA A 69 -10.92 -10.02 -0.38
N ARG A 70 -12.06 -10.58 0.02
CA ARG A 70 -12.96 -11.31 -0.87
C ARG A 70 -13.88 -10.34 -1.59
N GLN A 71 -13.91 -10.44 -2.91
CA GLN A 71 -14.81 -9.65 -3.76
C GLN A 71 -16.14 -10.36 -3.96
N THR A 72 -17.14 -9.59 -4.38
CA THR A 72 -18.51 -10.08 -4.66
C THR A 72 -18.55 -11.13 -5.78
N ASN A 73 -17.58 -11.10 -6.70
CA ASN A 73 -17.40 -12.11 -7.76
C ASN A 73 -16.77 -13.43 -7.25
N GLY A 74 -16.46 -13.53 -5.95
CA GLY A 74 -15.83 -14.70 -5.34
C GLY A 74 -14.32 -14.79 -5.48
N ARG A 75 -13.68 -13.87 -6.23
CA ARG A 75 -12.22 -13.73 -6.34
C ARG A 75 -11.67 -12.96 -5.14
N TYR A 76 -10.36 -12.99 -4.99
CA TYR A 76 -9.65 -12.24 -3.96
C TYR A 76 -8.89 -11.04 -4.53
N SER A 77 -8.92 -9.94 -3.78
CA SER A 77 -7.86 -8.93 -3.80
C SER A 77 -6.82 -9.36 -2.79
N SER A 78 -5.61 -9.63 -3.29
CA SER A 78 -4.47 -10.10 -2.50
C SER A 78 -3.51 -8.95 -2.24
N TYR A 79 -3.03 -8.81 -1.02
CA TYR A 79 -2.12 -7.73 -0.65
C TYR A 79 -0.84 -8.31 -0.08
N GLN A 80 0.30 -7.80 -0.55
CA GLN A 80 1.58 -7.98 0.10
C GLN A 80 2.02 -6.66 0.74
N CYS A 81 2.23 -6.68 2.03
CA CYS A 81 2.79 -5.58 2.79
C CYS A 81 4.32 -5.73 2.79
N LYS A 82 5.06 -4.66 2.53
CA LYS A 82 6.52 -4.63 2.50
C LYS A 82 7.00 -3.38 3.23
N ARG A 83 7.22 -3.51 4.55
CA ARG A 83 7.75 -2.42 5.38
C ARG A 83 9.25 -2.24 5.14
N TYR A 84 9.60 -1.66 3.99
CA TYR A 84 10.96 -1.48 3.51
C TYR A 84 11.38 -0.01 3.54
N GLN A 85 12.67 0.23 3.76
CA GLN A 85 13.27 1.58 3.66
C GLN A 85 13.56 1.93 2.19
N GLU A 86 13.95 0.94 1.40
CA GLU A 86 14.14 1.05 -0.05
C GLU A 86 13.52 -0.16 -0.73
N PHE A 87 13.01 0.04 -1.94
CA PHE A 87 12.40 -1.01 -2.75
C PHE A 87 13.10 -1.10 -4.11
N GLU A 88 13.66 -2.28 -4.41
CA GLU A 88 14.52 -2.48 -5.57
C GLU A 88 13.87 -3.37 -6.63
N LEU A 89 14.50 -3.39 -7.81
CA LEU A 89 14.08 -4.23 -8.94
C LEU A 89 13.96 -5.71 -8.56
N ASN A 90 14.84 -6.21 -7.70
CA ASN A 90 14.78 -7.61 -7.25
C ASN A 90 13.60 -7.86 -6.31
N ASP A 91 13.18 -6.86 -5.54
CA ASP A 91 12.09 -7.00 -4.57
C ASP A 91 10.75 -7.17 -5.27
N ILE A 92 10.48 -6.37 -6.31
CA ILE A 92 9.25 -6.51 -7.10
C ILE A 92 9.18 -7.86 -7.83
N ASN A 93 10.30 -8.32 -8.40
CA ASN A 93 10.35 -9.62 -9.07
C ASN A 93 10.07 -10.75 -8.07
N LYS A 94 10.76 -10.75 -6.93
CA LYS A 94 10.52 -11.74 -5.87
C LYS A 94 9.09 -11.72 -5.34
N ALA A 95 8.52 -10.53 -5.14
CA ALA A 95 7.14 -10.38 -4.67
C ALA A 95 6.15 -11.05 -5.63
N VAL A 96 6.27 -10.77 -6.93
CA VAL A 96 5.37 -11.32 -7.95
C VAL A 96 5.63 -12.81 -8.20
N GLU A 97 6.88 -13.25 -8.27
CA GLU A 97 7.22 -14.68 -8.43
C GLU A 97 6.72 -15.50 -7.24
N TYR A 98 6.90 -14.99 -6.03
CA TYR A 98 6.40 -15.66 -4.83
C TYR A 98 4.89 -15.78 -4.86
N PHE A 99 4.18 -14.71 -5.24
CA PHE A 99 2.72 -14.77 -5.43
C PHE A 99 2.30 -15.81 -6.47
N LYS A 100 2.91 -15.79 -7.66
CA LYS A 100 2.66 -16.76 -8.75
C LYS A 100 2.86 -18.22 -8.31
N SER A 101 3.80 -18.46 -7.40
CA SER A 101 4.09 -19.82 -6.89
C SER A 101 3.10 -20.35 -5.86
N LYS A 102 2.09 -19.55 -5.46
CA LYS A 102 1.21 -19.82 -4.32
C LYS A 102 -0.25 -19.93 -4.71
N THR A 103 -1.02 -20.54 -3.81
CA THR A 103 -2.44 -20.88 -4.04
C THR A 103 -3.35 -19.65 -4.26
N PHE A 104 -2.96 -18.47 -3.79
CA PHE A 104 -3.72 -17.24 -4.00
C PHE A 104 -3.64 -16.70 -5.42
N PHE A 105 -2.64 -17.07 -6.21
CA PHE A 105 -2.53 -16.68 -7.62
C PHE A 105 -3.79 -17.08 -8.40
N ASP A 106 -4.16 -18.35 -8.32
CA ASP A 106 -5.33 -18.89 -9.03
C ASP A 106 -6.67 -18.38 -8.49
N ARG A 107 -6.67 -17.75 -7.31
CA ARG A 107 -7.89 -17.31 -6.61
C ARG A 107 -8.11 -15.79 -6.69
N SER A 108 -7.12 -15.03 -7.12
CA SER A 108 -7.12 -13.57 -7.06
C SER A 108 -7.19 -12.92 -8.42
N ASP A 109 -7.97 -11.87 -8.58
CA ASP A 109 -7.96 -11.03 -9.80
C ASP A 109 -7.21 -9.71 -9.59
N LYS A 110 -6.75 -9.44 -8.36
CA LYS A 110 -5.89 -8.29 -8.03
C LYS A 110 -4.76 -8.69 -7.09
N LEU A 111 -3.58 -8.12 -7.34
CA LEU A 111 -2.43 -8.13 -6.45
C LEU A 111 -2.05 -6.68 -6.13
N TYR A 112 -2.06 -6.33 -4.86
CA TYR A 112 -1.60 -5.04 -4.33
C TYR A 112 -0.23 -5.22 -3.70
N LEU A 113 0.74 -4.41 -4.12
CA LEU A 113 2.04 -4.29 -3.47
C LEU A 113 2.05 -3.00 -2.65
N CYS A 114 2.07 -3.16 -1.32
CA CYS A 114 2.02 -2.05 -0.36
C CYS A 114 3.41 -1.84 0.24
N THR A 115 4.04 -0.70 -0.03
CA THR A 115 5.39 -0.37 0.47
C THR A 115 5.37 0.84 1.39
N SER A 116 6.15 0.80 2.47
CA SER A 116 6.36 1.97 3.35
C SER A 116 7.30 3.02 2.77
N CYS A 117 7.94 2.74 1.62
CA CYS A 117 8.82 3.63 0.89
C CYS A 117 8.25 3.98 -0.49
N GLU A 118 8.77 5.05 -1.07
CA GLU A 118 8.45 5.52 -2.42
C GLU A 118 9.05 4.61 -3.50
N TRP A 119 8.41 4.58 -4.68
CA TRP A 119 8.97 3.93 -5.87
C TRP A 119 9.51 4.98 -6.83
N ASN A 120 10.63 5.58 -6.47
CA ASN A 120 11.25 6.70 -7.17
C ASN A 120 12.35 6.26 -8.16
N LYS A 121 12.78 4.99 -8.13
CA LYS A 121 13.75 4.42 -9.08
C LYS A 121 13.06 4.03 -10.39
N THR A 122 13.49 4.59 -11.52
CA THR A 122 12.89 4.33 -12.87
C THR A 122 12.85 2.85 -13.21
N GLN A 123 13.91 2.10 -12.91
CA GLN A 123 13.98 0.66 -13.14
C GLN A 123 12.84 -0.13 -12.47
N VAL A 124 12.39 0.31 -11.28
CA VAL A 124 11.27 -0.31 -10.56
C VAL A 124 9.95 0.02 -11.23
N GLN A 125 9.78 1.27 -11.67
CA GLN A 125 8.58 1.73 -12.37
C GLN A 125 8.42 1.05 -13.73
N ASP A 126 9.49 0.96 -14.52
CA ASP A 126 9.49 0.28 -15.82
C ASP A 126 9.13 -1.20 -15.64
N ARG A 127 9.76 -1.87 -14.66
CA ARG A 127 9.48 -3.27 -14.37
C ARG A 127 8.05 -3.50 -13.87
N PHE A 128 7.49 -2.54 -13.13
CA PHE A 128 6.09 -2.61 -12.69
C PHE A 128 5.12 -2.63 -13.88
N GLU A 129 5.31 -1.77 -14.87
CA GLU A 129 4.43 -1.73 -16.05
C GLU A 129 4.57 -3.00 -16.92
N GLU A 130 5.78 -3.55 -17.02
CA GLU A 130 5.99 -4.87 -17.64
C GLU A 130 5.21 -5.97 -16.89
N LEU A 131 5.41 -6.07 -15.56
CA LEU A 131 4.76 -7.08 -14.72
C LEU A 131 3.23 -6.94 -14.71
N LYS A 132 2.72 -5.70 -14.74
CA LYS A 132 1.30 -5.41 -14.86
C LYS A 132 0.73 -5.91 -16.18
N THR A 133 1.47 -5.76 -17.27
CA THR A 133 1.09 -6.31 -18.58
C THR A 133 1.14 -7.83 -18.58
N GLU A 134 2.17 -8.43 -17.99
CA GLU A 134 2.30 -9.89 -17.85
C GLU A 134 1.15 -10.49 -17.03
N LEU A 135 0.88 -9.95 -15.84
CA LEU A 135 -0.20 -10.41 -14.96
C LEU A 135 -1.58 -10.15 -15.55
N GLY A 136 -1.75 -9.08 -16.32
CA GLY A 136 -2.99 -8.79 -17.03
C GLY A 136 -3.39 -9.89 -18.02
N LYS A 137 -2.42 -10.59 -18.64
CA LYS A 137 -2.68 -11.75 -19.51
C LYS A 137 -3.26 -12.94 -18.74
N GLU A 138 -2.95 -13.02 -17.45
CA GLU A 138 -3.46 -14.03 -16.51
C GLU A 138 -4.73 -13.55 -15.79
N ASN A 139 -5.32 -12.43 -16.21
CA ASN A 139 -6.48 -11.77 -15.58
C ASN A 139 -6.22 -11.30 -14.14
N ILE A 140 -4.99 -10.92 -13.83
CA ILE A 140 -4.62 -10.33 -12.54
C ILE A 140 -4.19 -8.88 -12.74
N THR A 141 -4.86 -7.96 -12.04
CA THR A 141 -4.49 -6.55 -12.01
C THR A 141 -3.42 -6.31 -10.94
N LEU A 142 -2.26 -5.81 -11.34
CA LEU A 142 -1.22 -5.37 -10.40
C LEU A 142 -1.45 -3.91 -10.00
N VAL A 143 -1.48 -3.64 -8.69
CA VAL A 143 -1.72 -2.32 -8.10
C VAL A 143 -0.58 -1.96 -7.16
N LYS A 144 -0.14 -0.70 -7.23
CA LYS A 144 0.92 -0.14 -6.38
C LYS A 144 0.31 0.76 -5.30
N TRP A 145 0.68 0.52 -4.03
CA TRP A 145 0.45 1.41 -2.89
C TRP A 145 1.80 1.76 -2.26
N ASP A 146 2.47 2.79 -2.79
CA ASP A 146 3.72 3.31 -2.24
C ASP A 146 3.51 4.59 -1.43
N LYS A 147 4.55 5.00 -0.68
CA LYS A 147 4.58 6.32 -0.06
C LYS A 147 4.62 7.39 -1.17
N ILE A 148 3.90 8.50 -0.96
CA ILE A 148 3.83 9.68 -1.85
C ILE A 148 4.64 10.80 -1.23
#